data_AF-A0A958DDR5-F1
#
_entry.id   AF-A0A958DDR5-F1
#
_cell.length_a   1.000
_cell.length_b   1.000
_cell.length_c   1.000
_cell.angle_alpha   90.00
_cell.angle_beta   90.00
_cell.angle_gamma   90.00
#
_symmetry.space_group_name_H-M   'P 1'
#
loop_
_entity.id
_entity.type
_entity.pdbx_description
1 polymer ?
#
loop_
_entity_poly.entity_id
_entity_poly.type
_entity_poly.pdbx_seq_one_letter_code
_entity_poly.pdbx_strand_id
1 'polypeptide(L)'
;MIGDPRAVWGILDGNPIWEEMREVALSSEPTFLLNVTLNSQRQITGVFAGDMLHAHAAGCEFVRSSAMAAVDEPYDVVITTNSGYPLDQNLYQAVKGMSAAARVVRDGGAIIAAAACEDGLPDHGQYAALLAQAGSPQGILDLISQPGFQAHDQWQVQTQALIQQRAEVYVYSDGLTDAQIERALFTPCRDIAATVADLQARYGPHARLCVMPDGPLTIPYLRET
;
A
#
# COMPACT_ATOMS: atom_id res chain seq x y z
N MET A 1 9.40 -13.73 0.30
CA MET A 1 7.94 -13.74 0.03
C MET A 1 7.41 -12.34 -0.25
N ILE A 2 7.63 -11.36 0.64
CA ILE A 2 7.16 -9.97 0.42
C ILE A 2 7.62 -9.37 -0.92
N GLY A 3 8.86 -9.60 -1.34
CA GLY A 3 9.39 -9.10 -2.61
C GLY A 3 8.97 -9.89 -3.87
N ASP A 4 8.12 -10.92 -3.76
CA ASP A 4 7.61 -11.63 -4.94
C ASP A 4 6.67 -10.71 -5.73
N PRO A 5 6.79 -10.60 -7.06
CA PRO A 5 5.95 -9.71 -7.88
C PRO A 5 4.45 -10.05 -7.82
N ARG A 6 4.08 -11.26 -7.38
CA ARG A 6 2.69 -11.71 -7.18
C ARG A 6 2.17 -11.42 -5.76
N ALA A 7 3.03 -11.03 -4.82
CA ALA A 7 2.64 -10.63 -3.47
C ALA A 7 2.06 -9.20 -3.46
N VAL A 8 0.99 -8.99 -4.24
CA VAL A 8 0.37 -7.69 -4.50
C VAL A 8 -1.15 -7.75 -4.36
N TRP A 9 -1.78 -6.58 -4.33
CA TRP A 9 -3.23 -6.43 -4.17
C TRP A 9 -4.03 -7.24 -5.19
N GLY A 10 -5.05 -7.95 -4.71
CA GLY A 10 -6.03 -8.66 -5.53
C GLY A 10 -5.57 -9.98 -6.15
N ILE A 11 -4.31 -10.39 -5.91
CA ILE A 11 -3.73 -11.66 -6.42
C ILE A 11 -3.70 -12.69 -5.29
N LEU A 12 -4.40 -13.81 -5.52
CA LEU A 12 -4.47 -14.95 -4.61
C LEU A 12 -3.62 -16.10 -5.15
N ASP A 13 -3.99 -16.63 -6.32
CA ASP A 13 -3.32 -17.77 -6.92
C ASP A 13 -1.87 -17.43 -7.29
N GLY A 14 -0.93 -18.25 -6.81
CA GLY A 14 0.51 -18.04 -7.02
C GLY A 14 1.11 -16.89 -6.21
N ASN A 15 0.34 -16.17 -5.38
CA ASN A 15 0.88 -15.27 -4.38
C ASN A 15 1.45 -16.10 -3.22
N PRO A 16 2.77 -16.13 -2.99
CA PRO A 16 3.38 -17.06 -2.03
C PRO A 16 2.89 -16.83 -0.59
N ILE A 17 2.53 -15.60 -0.23
CA ILE A 17 2.00 -15.28 1.11
C ILE A 17 0.61 -15.88 1.26
N TRP A 18 -0.25 -15.73 0.25
CA TRP A 18 -1.60 -16.27 0.29
C TRP A 18 -1.60 -17.80 0.28
N GLU A 19 -0.75 -18.44 -0.53
CA GLU A 19 -0.64 -19.90 -0.59
C GLU A 19 -0.19 -20.49 0.76
N GLU A 20 0.79 -19.88 1.43
CA GLU A 20 1.23 -20.31 2.77
C GLU A 20 0.11 -20.11 3.81
N MET A 21 -0.56 -18.94 3.81
CA MET A 21 -1.70 -18.70 4.69
C MET A 21 -2.83 -19.70 4.47
N ARG A 22 -3.11 -20.05 3.21
CA ARG A 22 -4.11 -21.05 2.84
C ARG A 22 -3.72 -22.44 3.33
N GLU A 23 -2.46 -22.85 3.17
CA GLU A 23 -1.97 -24.14 3.65
C GLU A 23 -2.12 -24.26 5.18
N VAL A 24 -1.68 -23.26 5.93
CA VAL A 24 -1.79 -23.22 7.39
C VAL A 24 -3.26 -23.25 7.82
N ALA A 25 -4.12 -22.46 7.18
CA ALA A 25 -5.53 -22.44 7.50
C ALA A 25 -6.19 -23.82 7.25
N LEU A 26 -5.86 -24.50 6.15
CA LEU A 26 -6.39 -25.84 5.86
C LEU A 26 -5.87 -26.91 6.82
N SER A 27 -4.64 -26.77 7.35
CA SER A 27 -4.12 -27.70 8.36
C SER A 27 -4.88 -27.66 9.69
N SER A 28 -5.67 -26.61 9.93
CA SER A 28 -6.56 -26.51 11.09
C SER A 28 -7.89 -27.25 10.92
N GLU A 29 -8.10 -27.90 9.77
CA GLU A 29 -9.33 -28.62 9.41
C GLU A 29 -10.61 -27.78 9.61
N PRO A 30 -10.68 -26.56 9.03
CA PRO A 30 -11.76 -25.63 9.28
C PRO A 30 -13.08 -26.18 8.74
N THR A 31 -14.09 -26.28 9.61
CA THR A 31 -15.40 -26.83 9.23
C THR A 31 -16.31 -25.79 8.58
N PHE A 32 -16.10 -24.49 8.85
CA PHE A 32 -16.99 -23.42 8.40
C PHE A 32 -16.28 -22.06 8.39
N LEU A 33 -16.57 -21.26 7.38
CA LEU A 33 -16.19 -19.84 7.29
C LEU A 33 -17.45 -18.97 7.29
N LEU A 34 -17.37 -17.79 7.91
CA LEU A 34 -18.33 -16.71 7.76
C LEU A 34 -17.55 -15.41 7.52
N ASN A 35 -17.61 -14.89 6.30
CA ASN A 35 -17.05 -13.58 5.96
C ASN A 35 -18.17 -12.61 5.58
N VAL A 36 -17.93 -11.32 5.85
CA VAL A 36 -18.80 -10.23 5.41
C VAL A 36 -17.99 -9.21 4.63
N THR A 37 -18.63 -8.55 3.68
CA THR A 37 -18.08 -7.39 2.99
C THR A 37 -18.77 -6.13 3.48
N LEU A 38 -18.06 -5.01 3.49
CA LEU A 38 -18.53 -3.75 4.05
C LEU A 38 -18.46 -2.62 3.01
N ASN A 39 -19.38 -1.65 3.08
CA ASN A 39 -19.23 -0.38 2.39
C ASN A 39 -18.45 0.64 3.25
N SER A 40 -18.24 1.86 2.73
CA SER A 40 -17.56 2.95 3.44
C SER A 40 -18.25 3.37 4.74
N GLN A 41 -19.54 3.09 4.91
CA GLN A 41 -20.30 3.32 6.15
C GLN A 41 -20.26 2.10 7.10
N ARG A 42 -19.41 1.09 6.82
CA ARG A 42 -19.27 -0.16 7.59
C ARG A 42 -20.56 -1.00 7.65
N GLN A 43 -21.47 -0.80 6.70
CA GLN A 43 -22.68 -1.62 6.58
C GLN A 43 -22.36 -2.89 5.79
N ILE A 44 -23.00 -3.99 6.17
CA ILE A 44 -22.82 -5.28 5.47
C ILE A 44 -23.40 -5.20 4.06
N THR A 45 -22.58 -5.50 3.06
CA THR A 45 -22.96 -5.55 1.64
C THR A 45 -23.05 -6.96 1.09
N GLY A 46 -22.52 -7.95 1.81
CA GLY A 46 -22.51 -9.35 1.43
C GLY A 46 -22.15 -10.24 2.61
N VAL A 47 -22.68 -11.47 2.59
CA VAL A 47 -22.39 -12.51 3.59
C VAL A 47 -22.04 -13.79 2.84
N PHE A 48 -20.87 -14.36 3.14
CA PHE A 48 -20.32 -15.53 2.48
C PHE A 48 -20.01 -16.58 3.52
N ALA A 49 -20.74 -17.70 3.47
CA ALA A 49 -20.71 -18.71 4.52
C ALA A 49 -20.67 -20.13 3.95
N GLY A 50 -19.92 -21.03 4.59
CA GLY A 50 -19.84 -22.43 4.18
C GLY A 50 -18.42 -22.99 4.21
N ASP A 51 -18.11 -23.84 3.23
CA ASP A 51 -16.74 -24.34 3.01
C ASP A 51 -15.75 -23.17 2.88
N MET A 52 -14.62 -23.26 3.57
CA MET A 52 -13.69 -22.14 3.71
C MET A 52 -13.19 -21.61 2.37
N LEU A 53 -12.76 -22.49 1.45
CA LEU A 53 -12.19 -22.05 0.18
C LEU A 53 -13.27 -21.48 -0.73
N HIS A 54 -14.41 -22.16 -0.84
CA HIS A 54 -15.50 -21.70 -1.71
C HIS A 54 -16.12 -20.39 -1.20
N ALA A 55 -16.38 -20.27 0.10
CA ALA A 55 -16.96 -19.06 0.69
C ALA A 55 -15.99 -17.87 0.61
N HIS A 56 -14.69 -18.09 0.85
CA HIS A 56 -13.68 -17.04 0.68
C HIS A 56 -13.58 -16.59 -0.77
N ALA A 57 -13.48 -17.54 -1.72
CA ALA A 57 -13.38 -17.23 -3.15
C ALA A 57 -14.60 -16.43 -3.65
N ALA A 58 -15.82 -16.82 -3.25
CA ALA A 58 -17.02 -16.08 -3.60
C ALA A 58 -17.01 -14.64 -3.04
N GLY A 59 -16.53 -14.45 -1.81
CA GLY A 59 -16.36 -13.13 -1.22
C GLY A 59 -15.33 -12.28 -1.95
N CYS A 60 -14.18 -12.87 -2.32
CA CYS A 60 -13.14 -12.18 -3.09
C CYS A 60 -13.63 -11.76 -4.48
N GLU A 61 -14.39 -12.61 -5.17
CA GLU A 61 -14.97 -12.27 -6.47
C GLU A 61 -15.99 -11.12 -6.36
N PHE A 62 -16.82 -11.14 -5.31
CA PHE A 62 -17.74 -10.03 -5.04
C PHE A 62 -16.99 -8.71 -4.80
N VAL A 63 -15.96 -8.70 -3.94
CA VAL A 63 -15.17 -7.50 -3.64
C VAL A 63 -14.41 -7.01 -4.88
N ARG A 64 -13.89 -7.93 -5.70
CA ARG A 64 -13.19 -7.60 -6.95
C ARG A 64 -14.05 -6.72 -7.86
N SER A 65 -15.36 -7.00 -7.96
CA SER A 65 -16.28 -6.23 -8.80
C SER A 65 -16.47 -4.77 -8.37
N SER A 66 -16.26 -4.45 -7.09
CA SER A 66 -16.49 -3.10 -6.55
C SER A 66 -15.22 -2.35 -6.15
N ALA A 67 -14.15 -3.07 -5.79
CA ALA A 67 -12.92 -2.49 -5.27
C ALA A 67 -11.78 -2.46 -6.30
N MET A 68 -11.81 -3.33 -7.33
CA MET A 68 -10.74 -3.36 -8.34
C MET A 68 -11.09 -2.48 -9.54
N ALA A 69 -10.15 -1.63 -9.95
CA ALA A 69 -10.31 -0.71 -11.06
C ALA A 69 -9.20 -0.90 -12.10
N ALA A 70 -9.58 -1.24 -13.33
CA ALA A 70 -8.63 -1.42 -14.42
C ALA A 70 -8.23 -0.07 -15.03
N VAL A 71 -6.95 0.12 -15.33
CA VAL A 71 -6.45 1.26 -16.10
C VAL A 71 -5.57 0.78 -17.25
N ASP A 72 -5.60 1.49 -18.37
CA ASP A 72 -4.97 1.01 -19.61
C ASP A 72 -3.46 1.25 -19.65
N GLU A 73 -3.01 2.33 -19.00
CA GLU A 73 -1.61 2.77 -18.99
C GLU A 73 -1.26 3.36 -17.63
N PRO A 74 0.01 3.29 -17.19
CA PRO A 74 0.46 3.88 -15.93
C PRO A 74 0.45 5.42 -15.97
N TYR A 75 0.26 6.04 -14.80
CA TYR A 75 0.23 7.48 -14.59
C TYR A 75 1.60 8.04 -14.22
N ASP A 76 1.85 9.30 -14.56
CA ASP A 76 3.06 10.03 -14.17
C ASP A 76 3.03 10.43 -12.69
N VAL A 77 1.85 10.85 -12.20
CA VAL A 77 1.62 11.21 -10.81
C VAL A 77 0.36 10.53 -10.30
N VAL A 78 0.45 9.90 -9.14
CA VAL A 78 -0.72 9.35 -8.43
C VAL A 78 -0.86 10.05 -7.08
N ILE A 79 -1.98 10.73 -6.89
CA ILE A 79 -2.35 11.34 -5.61
C ILE A 79 -3.23 10.33 -4.88
N THR A 80 -2.88 9.98 -3.66
CA THR A 80 -3.61 8.98 -2.87
C THR A 80 -3.81 9.46 -1.45
N THR A 81 -4.74 8.83 -0.74
CA THR A 81 -4.90 8.99 0.71
C THR A 81 -4.81 7.62 1.40
N ASN A 82 -4.93 7.60 2.73
CA ASN A 82 -5.14 6.36 3.47
C ASN A 82 -6.55 6.22 4.07
N SER A 83 -7.57 6.78 3.41
CA SER A 83 -9.00 6.69 3.76
C SER A 83 -9.38 7.31 5.12
N GLY A 84 -8.59 8.26 5.61
CA GLY A 84 -8.90 9.04 6.82
C GLY A 84 -8.93 8.20 8.11
N TYR A 85 -9.30 8.85 9.22
CA TYR A 85 -9.29 8.20 10.52
C TYR A 85 -10.31 7.04 10.59
N PRO A 86 -9.96 5.87 11.18
CA PRO A 86 -8.70 5.55 11.87
C PRO A 86 -7.63 4.91 10.96
N LEU A 87 -7.86 4.81 9.66
CA LEU A 87 -6.97 4.11 8.75
C LEU A 87 -5.68 4.89 8.49
N ASP A 88 -5.68 6.21 8.62
CA ASP A 88 -4.52 7.08 8.42
C ASP A 88 -3.87 7.58 9.72
N GLN A 89 -4.12 6.89 10.85
CA GLN A 89 -3.68 7.32 12.18
C GLN A 89 -2.15 7.47 12.33
N ASN A 90 -1.33 6.77 11.55
CA ASN A 90 0.13 6.90 11.57
C ASN A 90 0.78 6.60 10.20
N LEU A 91 2.05 6.99 10.07
CA LEU A 91 2.80 6.85 8.81
C LEU A 91 2.94 5.38 8.35
N TYR A 92 3.07 4.46 9.30
CA TYR A 92 3.12 3.03 8.98
C TYR A 92 1.88 2.60 8.20
N GLN A 93 0.67 2.99 8.64
CA GLN A 93 -0.55 2.63 7.94
C GLN A 93 -0.66 3.31 6.56
N ALA A 94 -0.17 4.54 6.43
CA ALA A 94 -0.23 5.32 5.18
C ALA A 94 0.47 4.64 3.99
N VAL A 95 1.45 3.77 4.26
CA VAL A 95 2.13 2.97 3.22
C VAL A 95 1.14 2.07 2.45
N LYS A 96 -0.02 1.70 3.03
CA LYS A 96 -1.04 0.92 2.31
C LYS A 96 -1.58 1.67 1.10
N GLY A 97 -2.02 2.92 1.28
CA GLY A 97 -2.49 3.77 0.18
C GLY A 97 -1.39 4.05 -0.85
N MET A 98 -0.15 4.22 -0.40
CA MET A 98 1.03 4.34 -1.29
C MET A 98 1.25 3.07 -2.12
N SER A 99 1.10 1.88 -1.51
CA SER A 99 1.29 0.61 -2.20
C SER A 99 0.22 0.34 -3.26
N ALA A 100 -1.02 0.79 -3.02
CA ALA A 100 -2.09 0.74 -4.01
C ALA A 100 -1.78 1.70 -5.18
N ALA A 101 -1.38 2.94 -4.89
CA ALA A 101 -0.96 3.91 -5.91
C ALA A 101 0.23 3.41 -6.74
N ALA A 102 1.19 2.73 -6.09
CA ALA A 102 2.36 2.16 -6.74
C ALA A 102 2.03 1.10 -7.78
N ARG A 103 0.81 0.53 -7.81
CA ARG A 103 0.38 -0.41 -8.86
C ARG A 103 0.24 0.24 -10.22
N VAL A 104 -0.10 1.53 -10.27
CA VAL A 104 -0.45 2.25 -11.49
C VAL A 104 0.37 3.52 -11.74
N VAL A 105 1.34 3.85 -10.90
CA VAL A 105 2.39 4.82 -11.24
C VAL A 105 3.40 4.20 -12.19
N ARG A 106 3.93 4.97 -13.14
CA ARG A 106 5.04 4.52 -13.99
C ARG A 106 6.34 4.50 -13.21
N ASP A 107 7.33 3.78 -13.73
CA ASP A 107 8.68 3.81 -13.19
C ASP A 107 9.28 5.22 -13.34
N GLY A 108 9.89 5.72 -12.28
CA GLY A 108 10.36 7.10 -12.15
C GLY A 108 9.25 8.15 -12.08
N GLY A 109 8.00 7.76 -11.82
CA GLY A 109 6.89 8.66 -11.55
C GLY A 109 6.87 9.16 -10.11
N ALA A 110 5.77 9.82 -9.71
CA ALA A 110 5.61 10.35 -8.36
C ALA A 110 4.29 9.88 -7.71
N ILE A 111 4.35 9.66 -6.40
CA ILE A 111 3.19 9.42 -5.55
C ILE A 111 3.10 10.55 -4.54
N ILE A 112 1.93 11.18 -4.43
CA ILE A 112 1.64 12.16 -3.37
C ILE A 112 0.62 11.53 -2.43
N ALA A 113 1.02 11.24 -1.20
CA ALA A 113 0.15 10.64 -0.19
C ALA A 113 -0.29 11.70 0.82
N ALA A 114 -1.60 11.88 0.97
CA ALA A 114 -2.21 12.67 2.04
C ALA A 114 -2.72 11.77 3.15
N ALA A 115 -2.18 11.91 4.36
CA ALA A 115 -2.58 11.14 5.53
C ALA A 115 -2.36 11.97 6.80
N ALA A 116 -3.37 12.04 7.68
CA ALA A 116 -3.28 12.87 8.89
C ALA A 116 -2.10 12.47 9.77
N CYS A 117 -1.90 11.16 9.97
CA CYS A 117 -0.86 10.58 10.82
C CYS A 117 -0.82 11.23 12.22
N GLU A 118 -1.97 11.35 12.89
CA GLU A 118 -2.10 12.01 14.19
C GLU A 118 -1.25 11.36 15.30
N ASP A 119 -1.01 10.05 15.22
CA ASP A 119 -0.07 9.31 16.09
C ASP A 119 1.38 9.40 15.59
N GLY A 120 1.62 10.12 14.50
CA GLY A 120 2.94 10.44 13.95
C GLY A 120 3.68 9.27 13.29
N LEU A 121 5.00 9.32 13.40
CA LEU A 121 5.92 8.24 13.03
C LEU A 121 5.98 7.29 14.23
N PRO A 122 5.52 6.02 14.11
CA PRO A 122 5.40 5.13 15.26
C PRO A 122 6.69 5.02 16.07
N ASP A 123 6.55 5.26 17.38
CA ASP A 123 7.60 5.13 18.39
C ASP A 123 7.68 3.72 18.99
N HIS A 124 6.68 2.89 18.69
CA HIS A 124 6.57 1.47 19.03
C HIS A 124 6.85 0.61 17.80
N GLY A 125 7.19 -0.66 18.05
CA GLY A 125 7.64 -1.57 16.99
C GLY A 125 9.06 -1.22 16.52
N GLN A 126 9.43 -1.72 15.34
CA GLN A 126 10.76 -1.51 14.77
C GLN A 126 10.74 -0.68 13.48
N TYR A 127 9.58 -0.26 12.99
CA TYR A 127 9.45 0.51 11.75
C TYR A 127 10.38 1.73 11.68
N ALA A 128 10.27 2.70 12.60
CA ALA A 128 11.11 3.89 12.59
C ALA A 128 12.61 3.58 12.81
N ALA A 129 12.91 2.57 13.64
CA ALA A 129 14.28 2.15 13.92
C ALA A 129 14.95 1.52 12.69
N LEU A 130 14.23 0.68 11.95
CA LEU A 130 14.70 0.05 10.72
C LEU A 130 14.96 1.08 9.61
N LEU A 131 14.06 2.06 9.44
CA LEU A 131 14.27 3.16 8.50
C LEU A 131 15.53 3.96 8.84
N ALA A 132 15.71 4.31 10.12
CA ALA A 132 16.89 5.03 10.59
C ALA A 132 18.18 4.22 10.44
N GLN A 133 18.14 2.92 10.72
CA GLN A 133 19.28 2.02 10.57
C GLN A 133 19.69 1.86 9.11
N ALA A 134 18.72 1.72 8.21
CA ALA A 134 18.95 1.53 6.78
C ALA A 134 19.39 2.81 6.06
N GLY A 135 18.88 3.97 6.47
CA GLY A 135 19.25 5.30 5.97
C GLY A 135 18.87 5.60 4.51
N SER A 136 18.39 4.63 3.75
CA SER A 136 17.90 4.80 2.37
C SER A 136 17.00 3.64 1.95
N PRO A 137 16.14 3.80 0.92
CA PRO A 137 15.32 2.71 0.39
C PRO A 137 16.16 1.50 -0.06
N GLN A 138 17.29 1.73 -0.72
CA GLN A 138 18.22 0.66 -1.09
C GLN A 138 18.85 0.01 0.16
N GLY A 139 19.24 0.81 1.15
CA GLY A 139 19.78 0.31 2.41
C GLY A 139 18.80 -0.60 3.16
N ILE A 140 17.48 -0.39 3.01
CA ILE A 140 16.47 -1.29 3.57
C ILE A 140 16.56 -2.64 2.88
N LEU A 141 16.56 -2.65 1.54
CA LEU A 141 16.64 -3.88 0.76
C LEU A 141 17.94 -4.65 1.02
N ASP A 142 19.05 -3.93 1.19
CA ASP A 142 20.35 -4.52 1.53
C ASP A 142 20.33 -5.12 2.94
N LEU A 143 19.78 -4.40 3.93
CA LEU A 143 19.66 -4.84 5.31
C LEU A 143 18.83 -6.13 5.43
N ILE A 144 17.65 -6.16 4.81
CA ILE A 144 16.74 -7.31 4.89
C ILE A 144 17.22 -8.53 4.09
N SER A 145 18.12 -8.33 3.13
CA SER A 145 18.70 -9.41 2.33
C SER A 145 19.86 -10.11 3.04
N GLN A 146 20.31 -9.59 4.19
CA GLN A 146 21.37 -10.22 4.96
C GLN A 146 20.93 -11.60 5.50
N PRO A 147 21.78 -12.63 5.39
CA PRO A 147 21.45 -13.96 5.89
C PRO A 147 21.05 -13.94 7.38
N GLY A 148 19.89 -14.51 7.69
CA GLY A 148 19.38 -14.59 9.06
C GLY A 148 18.76 -13.30 9.60
N PHE A 149 18.67 -12.23 8.79
CA PHE A 149 17.97 -11.01 9.21
C PHE A 149 16.47 -11.28 9.38
N GLN A 150 15.98 -10.99 10.58
CA GLN A 150 14.56 -11.02 10.92
C GLN A 150 14.30 -9.90 11.90
N ALA A 151 13.30 -9.08 11.61
CA ALA A 151 12.83 -8.03 12.51
C ALA A 151 11.31 -7.93 12.44
N HIS A 152 10.69 -7.52 13.54
CA HIS A 152 9.32 -7.05 13.51
C HIS A 152 9.21 -5.86 12.53
N ASP A 153 8.06 -5.68 11.90
CA ASP A 153 7.81 -4.63 10.91
C ASP A 153 8.67 -4.65 9.63
N GLN A 154 9.53 -5.67 9.44
CA GLN A 154 10.38 -5.82 8.27
C GLN A 154 9.58 -5.76 6.95
N TRP A 155 8.42 -6.41 6.89
CA TRP A 155 7.58 -6.42 5.69
C TRP A 155 7.15 -5.01 5.28
N GLN A 156 6.95 -4.11 6.25
CA GLN A 156 6.44 -2.77 6.00
C GLN A 156 7.52 -1.89 5.40
N VAL A 157 8.71 -1.87 6.01
CA VAL A 157 9.85 -1.12 5.46
C VAL A 157 10.28 -1.69 4.11
N GLN A 158 10.18 -3.01 3.89
CA GLN A 158 10.43 -3.62 2.59
C GLN A 158 9.42 -3.15 1.54
N THR A 159 8.13 -3.14 1.87
CA THR A 159 7.07 -2.67 0.95
C THR A 159 7.29 -1.20 0.59
N GLN A 160 7.59 -0.36 1.58
CA GLN A 160 7.94 1.05 1.36
C GLN A 160 9.15 1.18 0.43
N ALA A 161 10.23 0.45 0.67
CA ALA A 161 11.42 0.50 -0.15
C ALA A 161 11.14 0.13 -1.61
N LEU A 162 10.32 -0.91 -1.85
CA LEU A 162 9.93 -1.32 -3.21
C LEU A 162 9.08 -0.25 -3.92
N ILE A 163 8.21 0.45 -3.20
CA ILE A 163 7.47 1.60 -3.74
C ILE A 163 8.45 2.71 -4.15
N GLN A 164 9.43 3.00 -3.29
CA GLN A 164 10.41 4.08 -3.49
C GLN A 164 11.47 3.76 -4.56
N GLN A 165 11.70 2.48 -4.88
CA GLN A 165 12.47 2.07 -6.06
C GLN A 165 11.72 2.39 -7.37
N ARG A 166 10.38 2.44 -7.31
CA ARG A 166 9.53 2.72 -8.47
C ARG A 166 9.25 4.21 -8.65
N ALA A 167 8.96 4.93 -7.57
CA ALA A 167 8.48 6.30 -7.63
C ALA A 167 9.02 7.17 -6.49
N GLU A 168 9.14 8.47 -6.75
CA GLU A 168 9.35 9.47 -5.71
C GLU A 168 8.07 9.59 -4.86
N VAL A 169 8.19 9.60 -3.54
CA VAL A 169 7.02 9.60 -2.64
C VAL A 169 7.02 10.85 -1.77
N TYR A 170 6.01 11.68 -2.00
CA TYR A 170 5.73 12.91 -1.28
C TYR A 170 4.65 12.66 -0.22
N VAL A 171 4.83 13.17 0.99
CA VAL A 171 3.89 12.98 2.10
C VAL A 171 3.39 14.32 2.60
N TYR A 172 2.07 14.51 2.52
CA TYR A 172 1.35 15.57 3.22
C TYR A 172 0.73 15.01 4.49
N SER A 173 1.07 15.61 5.64
CA SER A 173 0.56 15.20 6.95
C SER A 173 0.67 16.33 7.97
N ASP A 174 -0.43 16.66 8.65
CA ASP A 174 -0.42 17.65 9.74
C ASP A 174 0.15 17.05 11.04
N GLY A 175 0.05 15.74 11.25
CA GLY A 175 0.59 15.03 12.41
C GLY A 175 2.10 14.72 12.34
N LEU A 176 2.77 15.08 11.25
CA LEU A 176 4.21 14.85 11.06
C LEU A 176 4.96 16.14 10.75
N THR A 177 6.11 16.33 11.39
CA THR A 177 7.10 17.35 11.00
C THR A 177 7.87 16.92 9.76
N ASP A 178 8.45 17.88 9.03
CA ASP A 178 9.32 17.60 7.85
C ASP A 178 10.46 16.65 8.24
N ALA A 179 11.09 16.90 9.38
CA ALA A 179 12.16 16.05 9.90
C ALA A 179 11.71 14.60 10.16
N GLN A 180 10.47 14.37 10.60
CA GLN A 180 9.95 13.00 10.76
C GLN A 180 9.70 12.32 9.41
N ILE A 181 9.17 13.05 8.43
CA ILE A 181 8.94 12.55 7.06
C ILE A 181 10.29 12.19 6.40
N GLU A 182 11.28 13.07 6.49
CA GLU A 182 12.63 12.85 5.97
C GLU A 182 13.35 11.70 6.67
N ARG A 183 13.25 11.61 8.00
CA ARG A 183 13.76 10.45 8.77
C ARG A 183 13.10 9.14 8.39
N ALA A 184 11.86 9.20 7.92
CA ALA A 184 11.15 8.06 7.36
C ALA A 184 11.46 7.84 5.86
N LEU A 185 12.45 8.55 5.30
CA LEU A 185 12.94 8.44 3.93
C LEU A 185 11.94 8.90 2.86
N PHE A 186 10.99 9.75 3.22
CA PHE A 186 10.02 10.37 2.30
C PHE A 186 10.36 11.84 2.04
N THR A 187 9.73 12.42 1.02
CA THR A 187 9.81 13.86 0.74
C THR A 187 8.63 14.60 1.37
N PRO A 188 8.84 15.63 2.20
CA PRO A 188 7.74 16.44 2.72
C PRO A 188 6.98 17.18 1.61
N CYS A 189 5.65 17.20 1.71
CA CYS A 189 4.76 17.99 0.87
C CYS A 189 3.83 18.82 1.78
N ARG A 190 3.92 20.14 1.68
CA ARG A 190 3.09 21.08 2.48
C ARG A 190 2.02 21.80 1.67
N ASP A 191 2.05 21.62 0.35
CA ASP A 191 1.02 22.09 -0.57
C ASP A 191 0.92 21.09 -1.72
N ILE A 192 -0.18 20.32 -1.72
CA ILE A 192 -0.41 19.29 -2.73
C ILE A 192 -0.57 19.93 -4.12
N ALA A 193 -1.25 21.07 -4.22
CA ALA A 193 -1.49 21.73 -5.49
C ALA A 193 -0.18 22.27 -6.10
N ALA A 194 0.66 22.90 -5.29
CA ALA A 194 1.99 23.34 -5.71
C ALA A 194 2.87 22.15 -6.12
N THR A 195 2.89 21.07 -5.33
CA THR A 195 3.67 19.86 -5.65
C THR A 195 3.22 19.22 -6.97
N VAL A 196 1.92 19.16 -7.24
CA VAL A 196 1.38 18.70 -8.53
C VAL A 196 1.82 19.60 -9.67
N ALA A 197 1.75 20.93 -9.50
CA ALA A 197 2.18 21.88 -10.52
C ALA A 197 3.67 21.74 -10.87
N ASP A 198 4.52 21.57 -9.86
CA ASP A 198 5.97 21.36 -10.04
C ASP A 198 6.26 20.04 -10.78
N LEU A 199 5.58 18.95 -10.39
CA LEU A 199 5.71 17.66 -11.06
C LEU A 199 5.21 17.71 -12.51
N GLN A 200 4.11 18.42 -12.78
CA GLN A 200 3.60 18.61 -14.13
C GLN A 200 4.56 19.44 -14.99
N ALA A 201 5.21 20.46 -14.42
CA ALA A 201 6.26 21.20 -15.10
C ALA A 201 7.49 20.33 -15.43
N ARG A 202 7.86 19.41 -14.53
CA ARG A 202 8.97 18.47 -14.70
C ARG A 202 8.67 17.36 -15.72
N TYR A 203 7.49 16.75 -15.67
CA TYR A 203 7.10 15.64 -16.53
C TYR A 203 6.48 16.08 -17.87
N GLY A 204 6.11 17.35 -17.98
CA GLY A 204 5.60 17.96 -19.19
C GLY A 204 4.07 18.13 -19.19
N PRO A 205 3.54 18.93 -20.14
CA PRO A 205 2.13 19.34 -20.15
C PRO A 205 1.14 18.19 -20.38
N HIS A 206 1.63 17.02 -20.81
CA HIS A 206 0.84 15.82 -21.05
C HIS A 206 0.94 14.78 -19.93
N ALA A 207 1.56 15.12 -18.79
CA ALA A 207 1.65 14.23 -17.66
C ALA A 207 0.25 13.76 -17.21
N ARG A 208 0.09 12.44 -17.09
CA ARG A 208 -1.15 11.80 -16.67
C ARG A 208 -1.22 11.79 -15.14
N LEU A 209 -2.28 12.38 -14.61
CA LEU A 209 -2.53 12.45 -13.17
C LEU A 209 -3.66 11.47 -12.80
N CYS A 210 -3.48 10.74 -11.70
CA CYS A 210 -4.51 9.92 -11.08
C CYS A 210 -4.80 10.42 -9.66
N VAL A 211 -6.06 10.42 -9.26
CA VAL A 211 -6.46 10.70 -7.87
C VAL A 211 -7.18 9.46 -7.34
N MET A 212 -6.68 8.95 -6.22
CA MET A 212 -7.20 7.81 -5.47
C MET A 212 -7.65 8.27 -4.07
N PRO A 213 -8.90 8.76 -3.92
CA PRO A 213 -9.37 9.31 -2.66
C PRO A 213 -9.39 8.30 -1.52
N ASP A 214 -9.55 7.01 -1.84
CA ASP A 214 -9.63 5.91 -0.89
C ASP A 214 -8.57 4.84 -1.18
N GLY A 215 -7.30 5.21 -1.01
CA GLY A 215 -6.14 4.41 -1.39
C GLY A 215 -6.21 2.93 -0.98
N PRO A 216 -6.34 2.60 0.31
CA PRO A 216 -6.37 1.20 0.77
C PRO A 216 -7.68 0.46 0.45
N LEU A 217 -8.72 1.15 -0.03
CA LEU A 217 -10.01 0.56 -0.38
C LEU A 217 -10.21 0.43 -1.90
N THR A 218 -9.32 1.03 -2.69
CA THR A 218 -9.32 0.97 -4.16
C THR A 218 -8.10 0.19 -4.62
N ILE A 219 -8.31 -0.85 -5.43
CA ILE A 219 -7.25 -1.70 -5.96
C ILE A 219 -7.10 -1.41 -7.45
N PRO A 220 -6.27 -0.43 -7.85
CA PRO A 220 -6.04 -0.16 -9.25
C PRO A 220 -5.08 -1.19 -9.84
N TYR A 221 -5.29 -1.58 -11.09
CA TYR A 221 -4.40 -2.50 -11.80
C TYR A 221 -4.28 -2.12 -13.28
N LEU A 222 -3.12 -2.41 -13.87
CA LEU A 222 -2.92 -2.28 -15.31
C LEU A 222 -3.64 -3.43 -16.03
N ARG A 223 -4.41 -3.13 -17.07
CA ARG A 223 -4.98 -4.18 -17.93
C ARG A 223 -3.85 -4.99 -18.55
N GLU A 224 -3.98 -6.31 -18.52
CA GLU A 224 -3.14 -7.19 -19.34
C GLU A 224 -3.46 -6.90 -20.81
N THR A 225 -2.41 -6.64 -21.60
CA THR A 225 -2.50 -6.32 -23.03
C THR A 225 -2.49 -7.58 -23.88
#